data_AF-A0A179V8K8-F1
#
_entry.id   AF-A0A179V8K8-F1
#
_cell.length_a   1.000
_cell.length_b   1.000
_cell.length_c   1.000
_cell.angle_alpha   90.00
_cell.angle_beta   90.00
_cell.angle_gamma   90.00
#
_symmetry.space_group_name_H-M   'P 1'
#
loop_
_entity.id
_entity.type
_entity.pdbx_description
1 polymer ?
#
loop_
_entity_poly.entity_id
_entity_poly.type
_entity_poly.pdbx_seq_one_letter_code
_entity_poly.pdbx_strand_id
1 'polypeptide(L)'
;MITGAFLTVLFVMLACVAHAAHAGTAIDHSVLNFMLSHRREWLTPVAVFITDVVGPDGMWPLGLIVGAVLWWRWRRPLPALVIFGTLMTTRIAISLTKHLVGTERPPHAVRLVVEQSPSYPSGHSVTTISVLGVLAVILGHGRGRTVRIWLWVAVAVGTVAVALTRLYLGVHWLSDVTGGALLGGLIVVVAGWWYVRYATPPLSTA
;
A
#
# COMPACT_ATOMS: atom_id res chain seq x y z
N MET A 1 5.80 4.83 -18.39
CA MET A 1 7.04 5.55 -18.06
C MET A 1 6.75 6.88 -17.37
N ILE A 2 5.95 7.78 -17.95
CA ILE A 2 5.61 9.10 -17.34
C ILE A 2 4.97 8.99 -15.95
N THR A 3 3.95 8.13 -15.78
CA THR A 3 3.26 7.94 -14.48
C THR A 3 4.21 7.45 -13.38
N GLY A 4 5.13 6.55 -13.70
CA GLY A 4 6.11 6.04 -12.74
C GLY A 4 7.07 7.15 -12.29
N ALA A 5 7.62 7.93 -13.23
CA ALA A 5 8.50 9.05 -12.91
C ALA A 5 7.80 10.10 -12.03
N PHE A 6 6.54 10.43 -12.35
CA PHE A 6 5.74 11.35 -11.55
C PHE A 6 5.53 10.85 -10.11
N LEU A 7 5.13 9.59 -9.93
CA LEU A 7 4.97 8.99 -8.60
C LEU A 7 6.29 8.96 -7.81
N THR A 8 7.41 8.65 -8.47
CA THR A 8 8.73 8.69 -7.84
C THR A 8 9.07 10.08 -7.34
N VAL A 9 8.88 11.11 -8.18
CA VAL A 9 9.16 12.51 -7.80
C VAL A 9 8.31 12.94 -6.62
N LEU A 10 7.00 12.68 -6.65
CA LEU A 10 6.11 12.98 -5.52
C LEU A 10 6.52 12.24 -4.24
N PHE A 11 6.85 10.95 -4.35
CA PHE A 11 7.25 10.14 -3.19
C PHE A 11 8.56 10.64 -2.57
N VAL A 12 9.56 10.98 -3.40
CA VAL A 12 10.83 11.53 -2.93
C VAL A 12 10.63 12.90 -2.28
N MET A 13 9.85 13.80 -2.88
CA MET A 13 9.54 15.09 -2.27
C MET A 13 8.87 14.93 -0.90
N LEU A 14 7.88 14.04 -0.80
CA LEU A 14 7.20 13.77 0.46
C LEU A 14 8.12 13.10 1.49
N ALA A 15 9.03 12.21 1.05
CA ALA A 15 10.03 11.60 1.92
C ALA A 15 11.02 12.64 2.48
N CYS A 16 11.45 13.61 1.66
CA CYS A 16 12.28 14.72 2.12
C CYS A 16 11.54 15.61 3.14
N VAL A 17 10.27 15.91 2.90
CA VAL A 17 9.43 16.65 3.86
C VAL A 17 9.27 15.88 5.17
N ALA A 18 8.98 14.57 5.11
CA ALA A 18 8.83 13.73 6.30
C ALA A 18 10.15 13.60 7.08
N HIS A 19 11.29 13.51 6.38
CA HIS A 19 12.60 13.50 7.00
C HIS A 19 12.89 14.82 7.72
N ALA A 20 12.71 15.96 7.03
CA ALA A 20 12.98 17.29 7.58
C ALA A 20 12.04 17.66 8.75
N ALA A 21 10.80 17.17 8.72
CA ALA A 21 9.84 17.40 9.80
C ALA A 21 10.19 16.63 11.09
N HIS A 22 10.94 15.52 10.98
CA HIS A 22 11.32 14.58 12.04
C HIS A 22 10.16 13.92 12.81
N ALA A 23 9.17 14.67 13.29
CA ALA A 23 8.05 14.22 14.10
C ALA A 23 6.70 14.73 13.59
N GLY A 24 6.52 14.75 12.27
CA GLY A 24 5.29 15.17 11.59
C GLY A 24 5.25 16.67 11.25
N THR A 25 4.49 17.00 10.21
CA THR A 25 4.24 18.40 9.78
C THR A 25 3.08 19.04 10.56
N ALA A 26 2.90 20.36 10.42
CA ALA A 26 1.75 21.06 11.01
C ALA A 26 0.38 20.47 10.56
N ILE A 27 0.30 20.03 9.30
CA ILE A 27 -0.89 19.37 8.76
C ILE A 27 -1.06 17.98 9.41
N ASP A 28 0.02 17.22 9.59
CA ASP A 28 -0.02 15.92 10.25
C ASP A 28 -0.55 16.01 11.68
N HIS A 29 -0.09 17.01 12.45
CA HIS A 29 -0.60 17.26 13.80
C HIS A 29 -2.07 17.68 13.81
N SER A 30 -2.49 18.51 12.84
CA SER A 30 -3.91 18.92 12.72
C SER A 30 -4.82 17.73 12.46
N VAL A 31 -4.40 16.82 11.56
CA VAL A 31 -5.11 15.58 11.25
C VAL A 31 -5.11 14.64 12.44
N LEU A 32 -3.99 14.50 13.13
CA LEU A 32 -3.92 13.69 14.36
C LEU A 32 -4.93 14.19 15.39
N ASN A 33 -4.92 15.49 15.71
CA ASN A 33 -5.84 16.08 16.68
C ASN A 33 -7.31 15.92 16.28
N PHE A 34 -7.61 16.05 14.98
CA PHE A 34 -8.94 15.73 14.45
C PHE A 34 -9.31 14.27 14.72
N MET A 35 -8.43 13.31 14.42
CA MET A 35 -8.70 11.90 14.69
C MET A 35 -8.90 11.64 16.19
N LEU A 36 -8.05 12.19 17.04
CA LEU A 36 -8.12 12.02 18.50
C LEU A 36 -9.46 12.52 19.07
N SER A 37 -9.92 13.70 18.65
CA SER A 37 -11.19 14.28 19.09
C SER A 37 -12.43 13.51 18.63
N HIS A 38 -12.30 12.68 17.58
CA HIS A 38 -13.38 11.86 17.03
C HIS A 38 -13.29 10.38 17.41
N ARG A 39 -12.35 10.00 18.30
CA ARG A 39 -12.24 8.62 18.79
C ARG A 39 -13.49 8.18 19.54
N ARG A 40 -13.88 6.93 19.33
CA ARG A 40 -14.96 6.24 20.05
C ARG A 40 -14.47 4.85 20.43
N GLU A 41 -14.70 4.43 21.67
CA GLU A 41 -14.20 3.13 22.15
C GLU A 41 -14.66 1.95 21.28
N TRP A 42 -15.90 1.98 20.80
CA TRP A 42 -16.46 0.94 19.93
C TRP A 42 -15.85 0.90 18.52
N LEU A 43 -15.27 2.01 18.03
CA LEU A 43 -14.60 2.05 16.72
C LEU A 43 -13.20 1.44 16.77
N THR A 44 -12.55 1.43 17.93
CA THR A 44 -11.20 0.90 18.09
C THR A 44 -11.07 -0.58 17.69
N PRO A 45 -11.89 -1.53 18.19
CA PRO A 45 -11.78 -2.93 17.77
C PRO A 45 -12.08 -3.10 16.28
N VAL A 46 -12.98 -2.30 15.71
CA VAL A 46 -13.26 -2.30 14.26
C VAL A 46 -12.03 -1.84 13.46
N ALA A 47 -11.38 -0.76 13.91
CA ALA A 47 -10.17 -0.24 13.27
C ALA A 47 -9.00 -1.24 13.33
N VAL A 48 -8.84 -1.94 14.46
CA VAL A 48 -7.87 -3.02 14.63
C VAL A 48 -8.17 -4.17 13.67
N PHE A 49 -9.42 -4.66 13.66
CA PHE A 49 -9.82 -5.75 12.76
C PHE A 49 -9.57 -5.41 11.28
N ILE A 50 -9.96 -4.22 10.83
CA ILE A 50 -9.73 -3.78 9.46
C ILE A 50 -8.23 -3.71 9.14
N THR A 51 -7.40 -3.15 10.03
CA THR A 51 -5.96 -3.04 9.77
C THR A 51 -5.25 -4.40 9.78
N ASP A 52 -5.71 -5.37 10.57
CA ASP A 52 -5.12 -6.71 10.62
C ASP A 52 -5.48 -7.50 9.35
N VAL A 53 -6.73 -7.44 8.90
CA VAL A 53 -7.22 -8.15 7.71
C VAL A 53 -6.73 -7.50 6.42
N VAL A 54 -6.75 -6.17 6.34
CA VAL A 54 -6.46 -5.44 5.10
C VAL A 54 -5.02 -4.92 5.05
N GLY A 55 -4.31 -4.97 6.18
CA GLY A 55 -2.88 -4.68 6.28
C GLY A 55 -1.97 -5.87 5.94
N PRO A 56 -0.69 -5.83 6.34
CA PRO A 56 0.29 -6.84 5.94
C PRO A 56 -0.08 -8.25 6.37
N ASP A 57 -0.59 -8.42 7.60
CA ASP A 57 -0.87 -9.74 8.16
C ASP A 57 -1.96 -10.50 7.39
N GLY A 58 -2.94 -9.79 6.82
CA GLY A 58 -3.93 -10.39 5.91
C GLY A 58 -3.55 -10.35 4.43
N MET A 59 -2.86 -9.32 3.95
CA MET A 59 -2.52 -9.17 2.53
C MET A 59 -1.44 -10.16 2.06
N TRP A 60 -0.49 -10.52 2.93
CA TRP A 60 0.52 -11.53 2.62
C TRP A 60 -0.09 -12.92 2.35
N PRO A 61 -0.85 -13.53 3.28
CA PRO A 61 -1.49 -14.82 3.03
C PRO A 61 -2.49 -14.72 1.87
N LEU A 62 -3.26 -13.63 1.75
CA LEU A 62 -4.13 -13.43 0.60
C LEU A 62 -3.36 -13.49 -0.73
N GLY A 63 -2.26 -12.74 -0.85
CA GLY A 63 -1.44 -12.72 -2.05
C GLY A 63 -0.88 -14.10 -2.40
N LEU A 64 -0.37 -14.85 -1.42
CA LEU A 64 0.17 -16.19 -1.62
C LEU A 64 -0.91 -17.19 -2.04
N ILE A 65 -2.06 -17.19 -1.36
CA ILE A 65 -3.19 -18.07 -1.65
C ILE A 65 -3.73 -17.76 -3.05
N VAL A 66 -4.00 -16.50 -3.37
CA VAL A 66 -4.49 -16.09 -4.70
C VAL A 66 -3.45 -16.44 -5.77
N GLY A 67 -2.17 -16.20 -5.53
CA GLY A 67 -1.09 -16.60 -6.43
C GLY A 67 -1.09 -18.10 -6.72
N ALA A 68 -1.19 -18.94 -5.69
CA ALA A 68 -1.26 -20.39 -5.83
C ALA A 68 -2.52 -20.84 -6.59
N VAL A 69 -3.67 -20.26 -6.28
CA VAL A 69 -4.95 -20.53 -6.97
C VAL A 69 -4.86 -20.15 -8.45
N LEU A 70 -4.31 -18.98 -8.78
CA LEU A 70 -4.15 -18.52 -10.16
C LEU A 70 -3.17 -19.41 -10.93
N TRP A 71 -2.05 -19.80 -10.32
CA TRP A 71 -1.13 -20.76 -10.94
C TRP A 71 -1.84 -22.08 -11.22
N TRP A 72 -2.53 -22.66 -10.25
CA TRP A 72 -3.24 -23.93 -10.41
C TRP A 72 -4.34 -23.86 -11.49
N ARG A 73 -5.14 -22.79 -11.48
CA ARG A 73 -6.32 -22.63 -12.36
C ARG A 73 -5.96 -22.24 -13.79
N TRP A 74 -4.92 -21.42 -13.97
CA TRP A 74 -4.51 -20.91 -15.28
C TRP A 74 -3.30 -21.66 -15.86
N ARG A 75 -2.69 -22.56 -15.08
CA ARG A 75 -1.52 -23.36 -15.48
C ARG A 75 -0.35 -22.51 -15.98
N ARG A 76 -0.25 -21.27 -15.49
CA ARG A 76 0.81 -20.30 -15.84
C ARG A 76 1.40 -19.74 -14.55
N PRO A 77 2.73 -19.78 -14.36
CA PRO A 77 3.36 -19.29 -13.13
C PRO A 77 3.42 -17.76 -13.05
N LEU A 78 3.30 -17.06 -14.19
CA LEU A 78 3.51 -15.60 -14.26
C LEU A 78 2.69 -14.78 -13.23
N PRO A 79 1.37 -14.98 -13.04
CA PRO A 79 0.62 -14.23 -12.02
C PRO A 79 1.19 -14.45 -10.61
N ALA A 80 1.51 -15.70 -10.25
CA ALA A 80 2.07 -16.04 -8.94
C ALA A 80 3.44 -15.41 -8.73
N LEU A 81 4.31 -15.45 -9.76
CA LEU A 81 5.63 -14.82 -9.72
C LEU A 81 5.54 -13.29 -9.57
N VAL A 82 4.62 -12.64 -10.29
CA VAL A 82 4.41 -11.20 -10.18
C VAL A 82 3.86 -10.81 -8.80
N ILE A 83 2.90 -11.56 -8.26
CA ILE A 83 2.36 -11.31 -6.91
C ILE A 83 3.46 -11.50 -5.86
N PHE A 84 4.21 -12.60 -5.92
CA PHE A 84 5.31 -12.86 -5.00
C PHE A 84 6.41 -11.79 -5.10
N GLY A 85 6.81 -11.43 -6.32
CA GLY A 85 7.73 -10.32 -6.57
C GLY A 85 7.23 -9.01 -5.97
N THR A 86 5.95 -8.70 -6.13
CA THR A 86 5.32 -7.50 -5.55
C THR A 86 5.41 -7.49 -4.02
N LEU A 87 5.13 -8.62 -3.35
CA LEU A 87 5.24 -8.75 -1.89
C LEU A 87 6.68 -8.51 -1.42
N MET A 88 7.67 -9.12 -2.08
CA MET A 88 9.08 -8.96 -1.73
C MET A 88 9.58 -7.53 -1.97
N THR A 89 9.30 -6.97 -3.14
CA THR A 89 9.66 -5.58 -3.46
C THR A 89 9.02 -4.61 -2.47
N THR A 90 7.76 -4.84 -2.10
CA THR A 90 7.07 -4.03 -1.07
C THR A 90 7.82 -4.07 0.26
N ARG A 91 8.15 -5.27 0.77
CA ARG A 91 8.86 -5.43 2.04
C ARG A 91 10.22 -4.73 2.05
N ILE A 92 10.99 -4.94 0.99
CA ILE A 92 12.33 -4.36 0.84
C ILE A 92 12.24 -2.84 0.75
N ALA A 93 11.33 -2.32 -0.08
CA ALA A 93 11.15 -0.88 -0.26
C ALA A 93 10.73 -0.19 1.05
N ILE A 94 9.76 -0.75 1.78
CA ILE A 94 9.36 -0.23 3.11
C ILE A 94 10.56 -0.19 4.05
N SER A 95 11.30 -1.30 4.17
CA SER A 95 12.43 -1.38 5.10
C SER A 95 13.53 -0.38 4.75
N LEU A 96 13.87 -0.25 3.47
CA LEU A 96 14.88 0.67 2.99
C LEU A 96 14.47 2.12 3.25
N THR A 97 13.24 2.50 2.87
CA THR A 97 12.78 3.87 3.09
C THR A 97 12.71 4.22 4.57
N LYS A 98 12.22 3.30 5.44
CA LYS A 98 12.19 3.55 6.89
C LYS A 98 13.58 3.82 7.45
N HIS A 99 14.60 3.10 6.97
CA HIS A 99 15.98 3.30 7.40
C HIS A 99 16.56 4.63 6.92
N LEU A 100 16.23 5.05 5.70
CA LEU A 100 16.72 6.30 5.10
C LEU A 100 16.03 7.55 5.64
N VAL A 101 14.72 7.48 5.90
CA VAL A 101 13.92 8.65 6.28
C VAL A 101 13.90 8.84 7.79
N GLY A 102 13.77 7.77 8.59
CA GLY A 102 13.95 7.83 10.04
C GLY A 102 12.95 8.69 10.82
N THR A 103 11.79 9.06 10.23
CA THR A 103 10.78 9.88 10.91
C THR A 103 10.21 9.18 12.15
N GLU A 104 10.03 9.94 13.23
CA GLU A 104 9.38 9.51 14.45
C GLU A 104 7.87 9.32 14.25
N ARG A 105 7.27 8.46 15.06
CA ARG A 105 5.81 8.26 15.09
C ARG A 105 5.12 9.30 15.95
N PRO A 106 3.78 9.45 15.85
CA PRO A 106 3.00 10.20 16.83
C PRO A 106 3.33 9.79 18.28
N PRO A 107 3.18 10.66 19.29
CA PRO A 107 3.61 10.38 20.65
C PRO A 107 3.07 9.06 21.22
N HIS A 108 3.87 8.33 22.00
CA HIS A 108 3.46 7.04 22.57
C HIS A 108 2.15 7.11 23.38
N ALA A 109 1.90 8.21 24.08
CA ALA A 109 0.71 8.43 24.91
C ALA A 109 -0.62 8.37 24.12
N VAL A 110 -0.59 8.57 22.79
CA VAL A 110 -1.80 8.58 21.96
C VAL A 110 -1.97 7.32 21.10
N ARG A 111 -1.02 6.38 21.14
CA ARG A 111 -1.03 5.16 20.32
C ARG A 111 -1.97 4.11 20.94
N LEU A 112 -2.84 3.54 20.11
CA LEU A 112 -3.73 2.44 20.52
C LEU A 112 -3.15 1.05 20.22
N VAL A 113 -2.05 0.98 19.45
CA VAL A 113 -1.32 -0.26 19.15
C VAL A 113 0.18 -0.03 19.20
N VAL A 114 0.95 -1.08 19.47
CA VAL A 114 2.41 -1.01 19.63
C VAL A 114 3.11 -1.15 18.28
N GLU A 115 3.96 -0.18 17.97
CA GLU A 115 4.78 -0.14 16.76
C GLU A 115 6.14 0.47 17.08
N GLN A 116 7.22 -0.25 16.77
CA GLN A 116 8.60 0.10 17.18
C GLN A 116 9.46 0.62 16.02
N SER A 117 9.07 0.39 14.76
CA SER A 117 9.81 0.85 13.58
C SER A 117 9.52 2.33 13.26
N PRO A 118 10.37 3.03 12.48
CA PRO A 118 10.10 4.40 12.01
C PRO A 118 8.72 4.54 11.34
N SER A 119 8.18 5.76 11.35
CA SER A 119 6.80 6.03 10.92
C SER A 119 6.63 6.02 9.40
N TYR A 120 7.53 6.67 8.67
CA TYR A 120 7.44 6.84 7.22
C TYR A 120 8.18 5.74 6.44
N PRO A 121 7.60 5.22 5.34
CA PRO A 121 6.19 5.32 4.97
C PRO A 121 5.35 4.30 5.75
N SER A 122 4.03 4.47 5.72
CA SER A 122 3.11 3.50 6.33
C SER A 122 3.18 2.16 5.61
N GLY A 123 3.78 1.14 6.24
CA GLY A 123 3.90 -0.19 5.67
C GLY A 123 2.55 -0.84 5.35
N HIS A 124 1.53 -0.58 6.19
CA HIS A 124 0.16 -1.01 5.93
C HIS A 124 -0.37 -0.42 4.63
N SER A 125 -0.24 0.90 4.45
CA SER A 125 -0.73 1.58 3.25
C SER A 125 0.00 1.09 1.98
N VAL A 126 1.34 0.93 2.03
CA VAL A 126 2.13 0.40 0.91
C VAL A 126 1.68 -1.01 0.53
N THR A 127 1.56 -1.92 1.52
CA THR A 127 1.21 -3.31 1.26
C THR A 127 -0.22 -3.45 0.76
N THR A 128 -1.19 -2.75 1.34
CA THR A 128 -2.58 -2.79 0.89
C THR A 128 -2.70 -2.35 -0.57
N ILE A 129 -2.15 -1.19 -0.93
CA ILE A 129 -2.27 -0.69 -2.31
C ILE A 129 -1.47 -1.55 -3.30
N SER A 130 -0.29 -2.06 -2.92
CA SER A 130 0.55 -2.85 -3.83
C SER A 130 -0.06 -4.22 -4.15
N VAL A 131 -0.57 -4.91 -3.13
CA VAL A 131 -1.21 -6.23 -3.29
C VAL A 131 -2.56 -6.10 -4.00
N LEU A 132 -3.46 -5.25 -3.52
CA LEU A 132 -4.76 -5.09 -4.17
C LEU A 132 -4.61 -4.54 -5.60
N GLY A 133 -3.68 -3.60 -5.82
CA GLY A 133 -3.42 -3.01 -7.12
C GLY A 133 -2.86 -4.01 -8.13
N VAL A 134 -1.90 -4.86 -7.73
CA VAL A 134 -1.37 -5.88 -8.66
C VAL A 134 -2.43 -6.94 -8.97
N LEU A 135 -3.26 -7.31 -8.00
CA LEU A 135 -4.41 -8.19 -8.23
C LEU A 135 -5.43 -7.57 -9.20
N ALA A 136 -5.73 -6.27 -9.04
CA ALA A 136 -6.61 -5.55 -9.97
C ALA A 136 -6.06 -5.54 -11.40
N VAL A 137 -4.73 -5.38 -11.58
CA VAL A 137 -4.09 -5.46 -12.89
C VAL A 137 -4.22 -6.86 -13.49
N ILE A 138 -3.90 -7.91 -12.71
CA ILE A 138 -3.92 -9.30 -13.16
C ILE A 138 -5.35 -9.74 -13.51
N LEU A 139 -6.31 -9.54 -12.60
CA LEU A 139 -7.70 -9.97 -12.76
C LEU A 139 -8.45 -9.11 -13.79
N GLY A 140 -8.05 -7.86 -13.97
CA GLY A 140 -8.61 -6.94 -14.96
C GLY A 140 -8.05 -7.13 -16.37
N HIS A 141 -6.97 -7.90 -16.54
CA HIS A 141 -6.37 -8.15 -17.84
C HIS A 141 -7.33 -8.94 -18.74
N GLY A 142 -7.59 -8.43 -19.95
CA GLY A 142 -8.57 -9.01 -20.87
C GLY A 142 -10.04 -8.82 -20.47
N ARG A 143 -10.34 -8.04 -19.42
CA ARG A 143 -11.72 -7.72 -19.00
C ARG A 143 -12.18 -6.35 -19.51
N GLY A 144 -13.51 -6.20 -19.63
CA GLY A 144 -14.13 -4.93 -20.02
C GLY A 144 -13.90 -3.80 -19.02
N ARG A 145 -14.14 -2.56 -19.47
CA ARG A 145 -13.91 -1.32 -18.69
C ARG A 145 -14.61 -1.33 -17.32
N THR A 146 -15.84 -1.80 -17.25
CA THR A 146 -16.64 -1.82 -16.01
C THR A 146 -15.99 -2.67 -14.92
N VAL A 147 -15.53 -3.89 -15.25
CA VAL A 147 -14.85 -4.78 -14.29
C VAL A 147 -13.57 -4.13 -13.78
N ARG A 148 -12.78 -3.53 -14.66
CA ARG A 148 -11.54 -2.83 -14.30
C ARG A 148 -11.80 -1.66 -13.35
N ILE A 149 -12.86 -0.87 -13.59
CA ILE A 149 -13.26 0.23 -12.70
C ILE A 149 -13.57 -0.30 -11.31
N TRP A 150 -14.41 -1.33 -11.18
CA TRP A 150 -14.78 -1.89 -9.88
C TRP A 150 -13.59 -2.48 -9.12
N LEU A 151 -12.65 -3.12 -9.82
CA LEU A 151 -11.40 -3.57 -9.20
C LEU A 151 -10.60 -2.40 -8.61
N TRP A 152 -10.46 -1.30 -9.34
CA TRP A 152 -9.75 -0.11 -8.84
C TRP A 152 -10.52 0.64 -7.74
N VAL A 153 -11.85 0.61 -7.76
CA VAL A 153 -12.68 1.10 -6.64
C VAL A 153 -12.40 0.28 -5.38
N ALA A 154 -12.31 -1.05 -5.50
CA ALA A 154 -11.97 -1.91 -4.36
C ALA A 154 -10.56 -1.62 -3.81
N VAL A 155 -9.58 -1.37 -4.70
CA VAL A 155 -8.24 -0.91 -4.29
C VAL A 155 -8.33 0.39 -3.49
N ALA A 156 -9.01 1.40 -4.04
CA ALA A 156 -9.15 2.71 -3.41
C ALA A 156 -9.84 2.62 -2.04
N VAL A 157 -10.95 1.88 -1.95
CA VAL A 157 -11.69 1.68 -0.70
C VAL A 157 -10.82 0.97 0.33
N GLY A 158 -10.13 -0.11 -0.05
CA GLY A 158 -9.25 -0.86 0.86
C GLY A 158 -8.09 0.00 1.37
N THR A 159 -7.41 0.73 0.48
CA THR A 159 -6.31 1.63 0.85
C THR A 159 -6.77 2.77 1.75
N VAL A 160 -7.90 3.42 1.44
CA VAL A 160 -8.45 4.50 2.28
C VAL A 160 -8.88 3.98 3.64
N ALA A 161 -9.55 2.82 3.69
CA ALA A 161 -9.95 2.20 4.95
C ALA A 161 -8.73 1.96 5.86
N VAL A 162 -7.67 1.34 5.34
CA VAL A 162 -6.43 1.11 6.09
C VAL A 162 -5.74 2.41 6.48
N ALA A 163 -5.63 3.38 5.58
CA ALA A 163 -5.03 4.68 5.90
C ALA A 163 -5.77 5.35 7.08
N LEU A 164 -7.11 5.36 7.05
CA LEU A 164 -7.93 5.93 8.10
C LEU A 164 -7.77 5.19 9.43
N THR A 165 -7.70 3.85 9.43
CA THR A 165 -7.47 3.11 10.68
C THR A 165 -6.09 3.41 11.26
N ARG A 166 -5.05 3.56 10.43
CA ARG A 166 -3.70 3.90 10.93
C ARG A 166 -3.61 5.30 11.54
N LEU A 167 -4.30 6.28 10.94
CA LEU A 167 -4.44 7.62 11.50
C LEU A 167 -5.27 7.60 12.79
N TYR A 168 -6.38 6.87 12.78
CA TYR A 168 -7.27 6.69 13.95
C TYR A 168 -6.53 6.08 15.14
N LEU A 169 -5.75 5.02 14.92
CA LEU A 169 -4.95 4.34 15.95
C LEU A 169 -3.76 5.18 16.44
N GLY A 170 -3.49 6.32 15.78
CA GLY A 170 -2.48 7.29 16.19
C GLY A 170 -1.05 6.79 16.03
N VAL A 171 -0.80 5.92 15.04
CA VAL A 171 0.52 5.29 14.84
C VAL A 171 1.24 5.77 13.59
N HIS A 172 0.57 6.58 12.77
CA HIS A 172 1.09 7.17 11.56
C HIS A 172 0.61 8.60 11.37
N TRP A 173 1.41 9.39 10.67
CA TRP A 173 1.08 10.72 10.18
C TRP A 173 0.31 10.63 8.85
N LEU A 174 -0.34 11.73 8.42
CA LEU A 174 -1.00 11.80 7.12
C LEU A 174 0.02 11.65 5.99
N SER A 175 1.19 12.26 6.15
CA SER A 175 2.33 12.12 5.25
C SER A 175 2.77 10.66 5.11
N ASP A 176 2.79 9.86 6.18
CA ASP A 176 3.15 8.43 6.13
C ASP A 176 2.22 7.60 5.24
N VAL A 177 0.90 7.78 5.41
CA VAL A 177 -0.10 7.01 4.65
C VAL A 177 -0.15 7.46 3.19
N THR A 178 0.05 8.76 2.95
CA THR A 178 0.14 9.33 1.58
C THR A 178 1.41 8.84 0.87
N GLY A 179 2.56 8.87 1.55
CA GLY A 179 3.80 8.30 1.04
C GLY A 179 3.70 6.80 0.79
N GLY A 180 2.96 6.11 1.65
CA GLY A 180 2.67 4.70 1.46
C GLY A 180 1.85 4.41 0.19
N ALA A 181 0.82 5.21 -0.07
CA ALA A 181 0.03 5.11 -1.29
C ALA A 181 0.86 5.41 -2.55
N LEU A 182 1.74 6.41 -2.51
CA LEU A 182 2.63 6.75 -3.64
C LEU A 182 3.62 5.62 -3.94
N LEU A 183 4.32 5.11 -2.92
CA LEU A 183 5.30 4.04 -3.09
C LEU A 183 4.62 2.75 -3.57
N GLY A 184 3.51 2.36 -2.95
CA GLY A 184 2.81 1.15 -3.36
C GLY A 184 2.21 1.29 -4.76
N GLY A 185 1.69 2.48 -5.13
CA GLY A 185 1.26 2.77 -6.50
C GLY A 185 2.38 2.65 -7.53
N LEU A 186 3.60 3.13 -7.21
CA LEU A 186 4.79 2.95 -8.05
C LEU A 186 5.11 1.46 -8.25
N ILE A 187 5.05 0.67 -7.18
CA ILE A 187 5.24 -0.79 -7.25
C ILE A 187 4.21 -1.43 -8.18
N VAL A 188 2.93 -1.02 -8.10
CA VAL A 188 1.86 -1.54 -8.99
C VAL A 188 2.12 -1.17 -10.45
N VAL A 189 2.59 0.05 -10.73
CA VAL A 189 2.93 0.46 -12.10
C VAL A 189 4.03 -0.43 -12.68
N VAL A 190 5.09 -0.69 -11.90
CA VAL A 190 6.21 -1.54 -12.35
C VAL A 190 5.77 -2.99 -12.50
N ALA A 191 5.16 -3.58 -11.47
CA ALA A 191 4.70 -4.97 -11.48
C ALA A 191 3.63 -5.22 -12.55
N GLY A 192 2.70 -4.27 -12.72
CA GLY A 192 1.65 -4.32 -13.72
C GLY A 192 2.19 -4.21 -15.14
N TRP A 193 3.18 -3.33 -15.38
CA TRP A 193 3.87 -3.26 -16.67
C TRP A 193 4.55 -4.59 -17.01
N TRP A 194 5.29 -5.18 -16.05
CA TRP A 194 5.88 -6.50 -16.19
C TRP A 194 4.81 -7.54 -16.54
N TYR A 195 3.73 -7.62 -15.77
CA TYR A 195 2.66 -8.59 -16.02
C TYR A 195 2.08 -8.46 -17.44
N VAL A 196 1.67 -7.25 -17.84
CA VAL A 196 1.07 -7.02 -19.16
C VAL A 196 2.06 -7.36 -20.29
N ARG A 197 3.35 -6.99 -20.13
CA ARG A 197 4.39 -7.23 -21.13
C ARG A 197 4.63 -8.72 -21.42
N TYR A 198 4.46 -9.58 -20.42
CA TYR A 198 4.70 -11.02 -20.55
C TYR A 198 3.40 -11.86 -20.63
N ALA A 199 2.24 -11.28 -20.31
CA ALA A 199 0.94 -11.96 -20.40
C ALA A 199 0.40 -12.01 -21.84
N THR A 200 0.64 -10.98 -22.65
CA THR A 200 0.39 -10.99 -24.10
C THR A 200 1.65 -11.41 -24.85
N PRO A 201 1.65 -12.52 -25.61
CA PRO A 201 2.76 -12.86 -26.49
C PRO A 201 2.98 -11.73 -27.52
N PRO A 202 4.22 -11.45 -27.95
CA PRO A 202 4.44 -10.61 -29.12
C PRO A 202 3.66 -11.23 -30.30
N LEU A 203 2.95 -10.41 -31.06
CA LEU A 203 2.39 -10.86 -32.35
C LEU A 203 3.56 -11.42 -33.15
N SER A 204 3.52 -12.72 -33.45
CA SER A 204 4.44 -13.30 -34.43
C SER A 204 4.24 -12.50 -35.70
N THR A 205 5.24 -11.74 -36.12
CA THR A 205 5.29 -11.14 -37.44
C THR A 205 5.31 -12.31 -38.44
N ALA A 206 4.13 -12.64 -38.96
CA ALA A 206 3.94 -13.49 -40.12
C ALA A 206 4.16 -12.68 -41.39
#